data_AF-A0AAJ2PJ95-F1
#
_entry.id   AF-A0AAJ2PJ95-F1
#
_cell.length_a   1.000
_cell.length_b   1.000
_cell.length_c   1.000
_cell.angle_alpha   90.00
_cell.angle_beta   90.00
_cell.angle_gamma   90.00
#
_symmetry.space_group_name_H-M   'P 1'
#
loop_
_entity.id
_entity.type
_entity.pdbx_description
1 polymer ?
#
loop_
_entity_poly.entity_id
_entity_poly.type
_entity_poly.pdbx_seq_one_letter_code
_entity_poly.pdbx_strand_id
1 'polypeptide(L)'
;MAPSGSNPPTRPLWNSSPWTNRPPPCSPATTWRRSASSRPPAVHGLRVPGDVSVVGFDDTAAASTSAPPLTTVRQPFAEIGRAALRALLRLVAGEPLDSHRVELATQLIVRASTAPPPGHV
;
A
#
# COMPACT_ATOMS: atom_id res chain seq x y z
N MET A 1 -5.52 -50.16 -18.85
CA MET A 1 -4.08 -49.96 -19.14
C MET A 1 -3.93 -48.57 -19.75
N ALA A 2 -3.50 -47.59 -18.95
CA ALA A 2 -3.03 -46.28 -19.41
C ALA A 2 -1.50 -46.35 -19.66
N PRO A 3 -0.90 -45.39 -20.36
CA PRO A 3 -0.44 -44.17 -19.68
C PRO A 3 -0.94 -42.90 -20.41
N SER A 4 -1.45 -41.88 -19.71
CA SER A 4 -0.71 -40.89 -18.91
C SER A 4 0.23 -40.03 -19.76
N GLY A 5 -0.18 -38.79 -19.99
CA GLY A 5 0.59 -37.76 -20.67
C GLY A 5 -0.06 -36.39 -20.48
N SER A 6 -0.42 -36.04 -19.25
CA SER A 6 -0.85 -34.69 -18.89
C SER A 6 0.33 -33.74 -19.04
N ASN A 7 0.25 -32.83 -20.02
CA ASN A 7 1.13 -31.69 -20.12
C ASN A 7 1.03 -30.88 -18.81
N PRO A 8 2.12 -30.65 -18.06
CA PRO A 8 2.03 -29.86 -16.83
C PRO A 8 1.57 -28.44 -17.18
N PRO A 9 0.72 -27.79 -16.36
CA PRO A 9 0.40 -26.39 -16.58
C PRO A 9 1.70 -25.59 -16.51
N THR A 10 2.05 -24.93 -17.60
CA THR A 10 3.16 -23.99 -17.67
C THR A 10 2.94 -22.94 -16.59
N ARG A 11 3.76 -23.00 -15.53
CA ARG A 11 3.75 -21.98 -14.48
C ARG A 11 4.06 -20.65 -15.17
N PRO A 12 3.18 -19.63 -15.09
CA PRO A 12 3.46 -18.37 -15.77
C PRO A 12 4.71 -17.76 -15.11
N LEU A 13 5.68 -17.38 -15.95
CA LEU A 13 7.05 -16.98 -15.58
C LEU A 13 7.13 -15.73 -14.67
N TRP A 14 6.00 -15.11 -14.33
CA TRP A 14 5.94 -13.97 -13.40
C TRP A 14 6.25 -14.34 -11.94
N ASN A 15 6.21 -15.63 -11.58
CA ASN A 15 6.43 -16.10 -10.20
C ASN A 15 7.92 -16.35 -9.85
N SER A 16 8.87 -15.76 -10.58
CA SER A 16 10.31 -16.05 -10.41
C SER A 16 11.17 -14.83 -10.09
N SER A 17 10.56 -13.69 -9.77
CA SER A 17 11.29 -12.44 -9.49
C SER A 17 11.20 -12.06 -8.01
N PRO A 18 12.29 -11.57 -7.38
CA PRO A 18 12.32 -11.13 -5.98
C PRO A 18 11.49 -9.86 -5.69
N TRP A 19 10.62 -9.47 -6.61
CA TRP A 19 9.90 -8.20 -6.68
C TRP A 19 8.38 -8.32 -6.46
N THR A 20 7.88 -9.46 -5.97
CA THR A 20 6.44 -9.73 -5.75
C THR A 20 5.77 -8.91 -4.63
N ASN A 21 6.45 -7.91 -4.06
CA ASN A 21 5.91 -7.08 -2.98
C ASN A 21 5.51 -5.66 -3.44
N ARG A 22 4.91 -5.52 -4.63
CA ARG A 22 4.19 -4.30 -5.01
C ARG A 22 2.68 -4.51 -4.82
N PRO A 23 2.01 -3.77 -3.91
CA PRO A 23 0.55 -3.83 -3.84
C PRO A 23 -0.06 -3.15 -5.08
N PRO A 24 -1.24 -3.60 -5.55
CA PRO A 24 -2.00 -2.93 -6.60
C PRO A 24 -2.47 -1.54 -6.14
N PRO A 25 -2.89 -0.65 -7.07
CA PRO A 25 -3.03 0.79 -6.81
C PRO A 25 -4.13 1.22 -5.82
N CYS A 26 -4.89 0.30 -5.23
CA CYS A 26 -5.88 0.62 -4.19
C CYS A 26 -5.93 -0.52 -3.15
N SER A 27 -5.35 -0.30 -1.98
CA SER A 27 -5.64 -1.10 -0.78
C SER A 27 -5.49 -0.21 0.46
N PRO A 28 -6.55 -0.04 1.28
CA PRO A 28 -6.46 0.75 2.50
C PRO A 28 -5.69 -0.07 3.56
N ALA A 29 -4.71 0.58 4.19
CA ALA A 29 -3.81 0.05 5.25
C ALA A 29 -2.75 -0.97 4.81
N THR A 30 -1.54 -0.49 4.54
CA THR A 30 -0.36 -1.36 4.38
C THR A 30 0.19 -1.71 5.76
N THR A 31 -0.20 -2.87 6.29
CA THR A 31 0.45 -3.45 7.47
C THR A 31 1.79 -4.07 7.04
N TRP A 32 2.91 -3.51 7.45
CA TRP A 32 4.22 -4.13 7.26
C TRP A 32 4.35 -5.35 8.18
N ARG A 33 4.40 -6.55 7.60
CA ARG A 33 4.52 -7.83 8.34
C ARG A 33 5.91 -8.44 8.15
N ARG A 34 6.47 -8.99 9.23
CA ARG A 34 7.73 -9.76 9.29
C ARG A 34 7.66 -11.06 8.47
N SER A 35 8.74 -11.45 7.79
CA SER A 35 9.04 -12.85 7.44
C SER A 35 9.62 -13.58 8.66
N ALA A 36 8.90 -14.55 9.20
CA ALA A 36 9.18 -15.12 10.51
C ALA A 36 10.16 -16.31 10.50
N SER A 37 11.09 -16.37 11.46
CA SER A 37 11.53 -17.63 12.09
C SER A 37 10.60 -18.01 13.25
N SER A 38 10.57 -19.32 13.55
CA SER A 38 9.46 -20.19 13.95
C SER A 38 8.76 -19.96 15.31
N ARG A 39 7.45 -19.68 15.25
CA ARG A 39 6.34 -20.17 16.11
C ARG A 39 5.04 -19.55 15.55
N PRO A 40 3.90 -20.26 15.44
CA PRO A 40 2.68 -19.62 14.96
C PRO A 40 2.17 -18.64 16.03
N PRO A 41 1.99 -17.34 15.73
CA PRO A 41 1.49 -16.40 16.72
C PRO A 41 -0.04 -16.50 16.84
N ALA A 42 -0.52 -16.45 18.09
CA ALA A 42 -1.91 -16.24 18.41
C ALA A 42 -2.44 -14.98 17.71
N VAL A 43 -3.70 -15.02 17.29
CA VAL A 43 -4.40 -13.97 16.55
C VAL A 43 -4.60 -12.76 17.48
N HIS A 44 -3.64 -11.83 17.46
CA HIS A 44 -3.66 -10.40 17.84
C HIS A 44 -3.44 -10.00 19.32
N GLY A 45 -2.17 -9.94 19.74
CA GLY A 45 -1.70 -9.29 20.97
C GLY A 45 -0.46 -8.42 20.78
N LEU A 46 -0.21 -7.90 19.57
CA LEU A 46 0.95 -7.06 19.26
C LEU A 46 0.66 -5.60 19.66
N ARG A 47 1.57 -4.99 20.41
CA ARG A 47 1.50 -3.57 20.79
C ARG A 47 2.01 -2.71 19.66
N VAL A 48 1.28 -1.64 19.36
CA VAL A 48 1.70 -0.58 18.45
C VAL A 48 2.09 0.63 19.31
N PRO A 49 3.24 1.30 19.07
CA PRO A 49 4.27 0.97 18.08
C PRO A 49 5.32 -0.06 18.54
N GLY A 50 5.22 -0.57 19.78
CA GLY A 50 6.31 -1.27 20.46
C GLY A 50 6.76 -2.59 19.82
N ASP A 51 5.81 -3.43 19.41
CA ASP A 51 6.11 -4.71 18.76
C ASP A 51 6.01 -4.60 17.23
N VAL A 52 5.17 -3.67 16.73
CA VAL A 52 5.01 -3.39 15.30
C VAL A 52 4.69 -1.91 15.08
N SER A 53 5.36 -1.30 14.11
CA SER A 53 5.02 0.02 13.59
C SER A 53 3.96 -0.08 12.51
N VAL A 54 2.98 0.83 12.54
CA VAL A 54 1.86 0.86 11.59
C VAL A 54 1.80 2.21 10.90
N VAL A 55 1.67 2.21 9.58
CA VAL A 55 1.44 3.41 8.77
C VAL A 55 0.11 3.27 8.03
N GLY A 56 -0.79 4.22 8.24
CA GLY A 56 -2.06 4.34 7.53
C GLY A 56 -1.94 5.06 6.19
N PHE A 57 -3.08 5.24 5.54
CA PHE A 57 -3.21 5.98 4.28
C PHE A 57 -4.40 6.96 4.41
N ASP A 58 -4.42 8.02 3.59
CA ASP A 58 -5.48 9.03 3.45
C ASP A 58 -5.65 10.06 4.58
N ASP A 59 -4.94 9.92 5.70
CA ASP A 59 -5.01 10.84 6.85
C ASP A 59 -6.44 11.23 7.27
N THR A 60 -7.31 10.23 7.42
CA THR A 60 -8.69 10.44 7.84
C THR A 60 -8.80 10.92 9.30
N ALA A 61 -9.97 11.43 9.70
CA ALA A 61 -10.23 11.78 11.10
C ALA A 61 -10.04 10.58 12.06
N ALA A 62 -10.32 9.35 11.60
CA ALA A 62 -10.07 8.15 12.40
C ALA A 62 -8.57 7.91 12.62
N ALA A 63 -7.71 8.28 11.67
CA ALA A 63 -6.27 8.16 11.82
C ALA A 63 -5.75 9.06 12.96
N SER A 64 -6.27 10.29 13.09
CA SER A 64 -5.84 11.21 14.15
C SER A 64 -6.43 10.89 15.53
N THR A 65 -7.61 10.27 15.61
CA THR A 65 -8.29 9.94 16.88
C THR A 65 -8.10 8.50 17.35
N SER A 66 -7.49 7.65 16.54
CA SER A 66 -7.08 6.30 16.94
C SER A 66 -6.10 6.29 18.12
N ALA A 67 -6.00 5.14 18.80
CA ALA A 67 -5.09 4.94 19.93
C ALA A 67 -4.17 3.72 19.67
N PRO A 68 -2.87 3.93 19.38
CA PRO A 68 -2.18 5.22 19.21
C PRO A 68 -2.57 5.95 17.91
N PRO A 69 -2.49 7.29 17.84
CA PRO A 69 -2.71 8.04 16.60
C PRO A 69 -1.82 7.55 15.46
N LEU A 70 -2.40 7.31 14.28
CA LEU A 70 -1.72 6.70 13.16
C LEU A 70 -0.84 7.68 12.38
N THR A 71 0.45 7.34 12.24
CA THR A 71 1.31 7.84 11.15
C THR A 71 0.67 7.45 9.82
N THR A 72 0.63 8.34 8.84
CA THR A 72 -0.15 8.10 7.61
C THR A 72 0.38 8.88 6.41
N VAL A 73 0.19 8.35 5.22
CA VAL A 73 0.44 9.07 3.97
C VAL A 73 -0.82 9.84 3.56
N ARG A 74 -0.79 11.16 3.69
CA ARG A 74 -1.86 12.06 3.26
C ARG A 74 -1.86 12.22 1.74
N GLN A 75 -3.01 11.96 1.13
CA GLN A 75 -3.25 12.18 -0.29
C GLN A 75 -3.69 13.62 -0.59
N PRO A 76 -3.21 14.23 -1.69
CA PRO A 76 -3.64 15.55 -2.13
C PRO A 76 -4.97 15.47 -2.90
N PHE A 77 -6.05 15.07 -2.24
CA PHE A 77 -7.33 14.80 -2.90
C PHE A 77 -7.91 15.99 -3.66
N ALA A 78 -7.71 17.22 -3.15
CA ALA A 78 -8.16 18.42 -3.83
C ALA A 78 -7.42 18.62 -5.16
N GLU A 79 -6.11 18.39 -5.19
CA GLU A 79 -5.28 18.48 -6.39
C GLU A 79 -5.64 17.37 -7.39
N ILE A 80 -5.89 16.15 -6.91
CA ILE A 80 -6.38 15.03 -7.74
C ILE A 80 -7.69 15.42 -8.43
N GLY A 81 -8.67 15.91 -7.66
CA GLY A 81 -9.96 16.33 -8.19
C GLY A 81 -9.84 17.45 -9.23
N ARG A 82 -9.00 18.47 -8.95
CA ARG A 82 -8.74 19.55 -9.91
C ARG A 82 -8.06 19.04 -11.18
N ALA A 83 -7.09 18.14 -11.07
CA ALA A 83 -6.42 17.55 -12.23
C ALA A 83 -7.40 16.72 -13.08
N ALA A 84 -8.23 15.89 -12.45
CA ALA A 84 -9.23 15.09 -13.12
C ALA A 84 -10.27 15.97 -13.85
N LEU A 85 -10.80 17.00 -13.18
CA LEU A 85 -11.77 17.90 -13.79
C LEU A 85 -11.18 18.68 -14.98
N ARG A 86 -9.94 19.18 -14.85
CA ARG A 86 -9.25 19.82 -15.98
C ARG A 86 -9.09 18.89 -17.18
N ALA A 87 -8.68 17.64 -16.94
CA ALA A 87 -8.56 16.65 -18.01
C ALA A 87 -9.91 16.37 -18.67
N LEU A 88 -10.97 16.21 -17.89
CA LEU A 88 -12.32 15.98 -18.40
C LEU A 88 -12.81 17.14 -19.28
N LEU A 89 -12.61 18.39 -18.84
CA LEU A 89 -13.03 19.56 -19.61
C LEU A 89 -12.32 19.65 -20.96
N ARG A 90 -11.01 19.34 -21.01
CA ARG A 90 -10.26 19.29 -22.28
C ARG A 90 -10.81 18.22 -23.22
N LEU A 91 -11.08 17.02 -22.69
CA LEU A 91 -11.65 15.93 -23.49
C LEU A 91 -13.03 16.31 -24.06
N VAL A 92 -13.90 16.95 -23.27
CA VAL A 92 -15.22 17.41 -23.72
C VAL A 92 -15.08 18.50 -24.80
N ALA A 93 -14.05 19.34 -24.72
CA ALA A 93 -13.75 20.35 -25.73
C ALA A 93 -13.07 19.77 -27.00
N GLY A 94 -12.81 18.46 -27.05
CA GLY A 94 -12.09 17.82 -28.16
C GLY A 94 -10.59 18.13 -28.18
N GLU A 95 -10.04 18.67 -27.09
CA GLU A 95 -8.62 18.95 -26.98
C GLU A 95 -7.84 17.69 -26.59
N PRO A 96 -6.65 17.47 -27.19
CA PRO A 96 -5.77 16.39 -26.77
C PRO A 96 -5.27 16.63 -25.34
N LEU A 97 -5.03 15.57 -24.58
CA LEU A 97 -4.34 15.64 -23.28
C LEU A 97 -2.84 15.58 -23.51
N ASP A 98 -2.09 16.46 -22.84
CA ASP A 98 -0.62 16.48 -22.95
C ASP A 98 0.03 15.23 -22.34
N SER A 99 -0.64 14.63 -21.37
CA SER A 99 -0.24 13.39 -20.71
C SER A 99 -1.45 12.68 -20.10
N HIS A 100 -1.46 11.35 -20.18
CA HIS A 100 -2.41 10.50 -19.46
C HIS A 100 -2.00 10.23 -18.00
N ARG A 101 -0.82 10.70 -17.59
CA ARG A 101 -0.28 10.53 -16.24
C ARG A 101 0.00 11.89 -15.61
N VAL A 102 -0.61 12.12 -14.44
CA VAL A 102 -0.34 13.26 -13.57
C VAL A 102 0.24 12.73 -12.27
N GLU A 103 1.40 13.24 -11.86
CA GLU A 103 2.01 12.90 -10.58
C GLU A 103 1.79 14.04 -9.58
N LEU A 104 1.27 13.71 -8.40
CA LEU A 104 0.98 14.64 -7.34
C LEU A 104 1.69 14.19 -6.07
N ALA A 105 2.32 15.14 -5.37
CA ALA A 105 3.09 14.84 -4.18
C ALA A 105 2.18 14.45 -3.00
N THR A 106 2.51 13.34 -2.36
CA THR A 106 1.89 12.92 -1.09
C THR A 106 2.74 13.37 0.08
N GLN A 107 2.17 13.39 1.28
CA GLN A 107 2.88 13.81 2.50
C GLN A 107 2.82 12.72 3.56
N LEU A 108 3.96 12.41 4.18
CA LEU A 108 3.98 11.53 5.34
C LEU A 108 3.72 12.35 6.61
N ILE A 109 2.61 12.08 7.27
CA ILE A 109 2.24 12.68 8.55
C ILE A 109 2.64 11.71 9.66
N VAL A 110 3.71 12.03 10.40
CA VAL A 110 4.25 11.17 11.47
C VAL A 110 3.49 11.39 12.77
N ARG A 111 3.07 10.29 13.41
CA ARG A 111 2.38 10.24 14.71
C ARG A 111 2.90 9.06 15.56
N ALA A 112 2.14 8.68 16.58
CA ALA A 112 2.57 7.76 17.63
C ALA A 112 2.54 6.27 17.23
N SER A 113 1.97 5.89 16.09
CA SER A 113 1.91 4.49 15.66
C SER A 113 3.20 3.94 15.02
N THR A 114 4.24 4.76 14.90
CA THR A 114 5.54 4.36 14.36
C THR A 114 6.68 4.73 15.30
N ALA A 115 7.66 3.84 15.40
CA ALA A 115 8.91 4.09 16.12
C ALA A 115 10.08 3.41 15.38
N PRO A 116 11.33 3.85 15.59
CA PRO A 116 12.51 3.11 15.13
C PRO A 116 12.49 1.67 15.67
N PRO A 117 12.99 0.69 14.91
CA PRO A 117 13.16 -0.65 15.44
C PRO A 117 14.16 -0.62 16.62
N PRO A 118 13.97 -1.44 17.66
CA PRO A 118 14.95 -1.56 18.72
C PRO A 118 16.30 -1.98 18.13
N GLY A 119 17.38 -1.34 18.58
CA GLY A 119 18.73 -1.65 18.10
C GLY A 119 19.11 -3.10 18.40
N HIS A 120 19.69 -3.78 17.42
CA HIS A 120 20.34 -5.07 17.65
C HIS A 120 21.69 -4.81 18.32
N VAL A 121 21.84 -5.24 19.57
CA VAL A 121 23.11 -5.21 20.31
C VAL A 121 23.94 -6.43 19.94
#